data_AF-A0A7G2CH40-F1
#
_entry.id   AF-A0A7G2CH40-F1
#
_cell.length_a   1.000
_cell.length_b   1.000
_cell.length_c   1.000
_cell.angle_alpha   90.00
_cell.angle_beta   90.00
_cell.angle_gamma   90.00
#
_symmetry.space_group_name_H-M   'P 1'
#
loop_
_entity.id
_entity.type
_entity.pdbx_description
1 polymer ?
#
loop_
_entity_poly.entity_id
_entity_poly.type
_entity_poly.pdbx_seq_one_letter_code
_entity_poly.pdbx_strand_id
1 'polypeptide(L)'
;MTSILGSTEAVLGDAGGGVLSDGANHPPTDVEFHRQKECPCAVRIYQLPTTDLASVMSFGASVLGVPFSFYEEELQPVPTSAPIPDLIEPRVLFPVWKDTTMQELSLGTFARVRDEADTAFLAGQPEVEEQNTTQREKLPSYVLNWTVGGVSPEGEVCMIPLGSIQLSQLLSDVLDVYPTRTRGSFKYNTTVQELCEEVGQPLFFTCVRLT
;
A
#
# COMPACT_ATOMS: atom_id res chain seq x y z
N MET A 1 -62.73 17.30 -35.06
CA MET A 1 -61.83 17.09 -33.91
C MET A 1 -60.78 18.21 -34.02
N THR A 2 -61.04 19.50 -33.74
CA THR A 2 -61.50 20.15 -32.48
C THR A 2 -60.69 19.63 -31.29
N SER A 3 -59.87 20.42 -30.58
CA SER A 3 -60.12 21.79 -30.08
C SER A 3 -58.86 22.64 -29.83
N ILE A 4 -59.12 23.96 -29.75
CA ILE A 4 -58.29 25.10 -29.33
C ILE A 4 -58.69 25.47 -27.87
N LEU A 5 -57.84 26.27 -27.19
CA LEU A 5 -58.04 27.07 -25.95
C LEU A 5 -57.63 26.36 -24.64
N GLY A 6 -57.00 27.00 -23.65
CA GLY A 6 -56.72 28.43 -23.47
C GLY A 6 -55.90 28.73 -22.21
N SER A 7 -55.65 30.04 -22.04
CA SER A 7 -54.90 30.81 -21.03
C SER A 7 -55.10 30.44 -19.55
N THR A 8 -54.10 30.76 -18.72
CA THR A 8 -54.11 31.95 -17.82
C THR A 8 -52.77 32.14 -17.10
N GLU A 9 -52.32 33.40 -17.06
CA GLU A 9 -51.25 33.92 -16.22
C GLU A 9 -51.62 33.90 -14.73
N ALA A 10 -50.60 33.83 -13.88
CA ALA A 10 -50.59 34.49 -12.59
C ALA A 10 -49.20 35.09 -12.34
N VAL A 11 -49.16 36.42 -12.22
CA VAL A 11 -48.02 37.25 -11.80
C VAL A 11 -48.23 37.62 -10.33
N LEU A 12 -47.19 37.46 -9.50
CA LEU A 12 -46.89 38.13 -8.21
C LEU A 12 -45.69 37.36 -7.63
N GLY A 13 -44.47 37.87 -7.45
CA GLY A 13 -44.03 39.21 -7.03
C GLY A 13 -43.41 39.07 -5.64
N ASP A 14 -42.07 39.07 -5.52
CA ASP A 14 -41.23 39.55 -4.40
C ASP A 14 -39.80 38.99 -4.58
N ALA A 15 -38.78 39.84 -4.79
CA ALA A 15 -38.08 40.67 -3.81
C ALA A 15 -36.90 39.94 -3.15
N GLY A 16 -35.70 40.43 -3.47
CA GLY A 16 -34.62 40.62 -2.50
C GLY A 16 -33.93 39.37 -1.96
N GLY A 17 -32.63 39.29 -2.24
CA GLY A 17 -31.73 38.48 -1.42
C GLY A 17 -30.68 37.76 -2.23
N GLY A 18 -29.76 38.51 -2.82
CA GLY A 18 -28.48 37.96 -3.21
C GLY A 18 -27.81 37.40 -1.97
N VAL A 19 -27.74 36.08 -1.87
CA VAL A 19 -26.73 35.41 -1.06
C VAL A 19 -25.67 34.99 -2.06
N LEU A 20 -24.54 35.71 -2.04
CA LEU A 20 -23.29 35.24 -2.58
C LEU A 20 -22.94 33.98 -1.79
N SER A 21 -23.39 32.82 -2.27
CA SER A 21 -22.78 31.56 -1.88
C SER A 21 -21.40 31.59 -2.52
N ASP A 22 -20.41 31.99 -1.71
CA ASP A 22 -19.00 31.77 -1.99
C ASP A 22 -18.86 30.32 -2.48
N GLY A 23 -18.60 30.20 -3.77
CA GLY A 23 -18.24 28.95 -4.39
C GLY A 23 -16.95 28.48 -3.74
N ALA A 24 -17.10 27.67 -2.69
CA ALA A 24 -16.07 26.73 -2.31
C ALA A 24 -15.89 25.81 -3.52
N ASN A 25 -14.96 26.20 -4.40
CA ASN A 25 -14.39 25.37 -5.43
C ASN A 25 -13.71 24.18 -4.75
N HIS A 26 -14.50 23.22 -4.28
CA HIS A 26 -14.01 21.87 -4.14
C HIS A 26 -13.78 21.36 -5.57
N PRO A 27 -12.55 20.96 -5.93
CA PRO A 27 -12.35 20.22 -7.16
C PRO A 27 -13.26 18.98 -7.11
N PRO A 28 -13.86 18.57 -8.24
CA PRO A 28 -14.68 17.37 -8.27
C PRO A 28 -13.79 16.17 -7.91
N THR A 29 -13.92 15.65 -6.69
CA THR A 29 -13.07 14.58 -6.15
C THR A 29 -13.65 13.18 -6.31
N ASP A 30 -14.68 12.98 -7.13
CA ASP A 30 -15.16 11.64 -7.49
C ASP A 30 -15.04 11.43 -8.99
N VAL A 31 -13.85 11.05 -9.43
CA VAL A 31 -13.68 10.42 -10.73
C VAL A 31 -14.10 8.97 -10.55
N GLU A 32 -15.28 8.61 -11.04
CA GLU A 32 -15.78 7.24 -10.97
C GLU A 32 -14.94 6.34 -11.89
N PHE A 33 -14.16 5.43 -11.30
CA PHE A 33 -13.33 4.49 -12.06
C PHE A 33 -14.15 3.28 -12.49
N HIS A 34 -14.23 3.06 -13.81
CA HIS A 34 -14.88 1.88 -14.36
C HIS A 34 -13.83 0.84 -14.75
N ARG A 35 -13.44 -0.02 -13.79
CA ARG A 35 -12.42 -1.08 -13.99
C ARG A 35 -12.65 -1.96 -15.23
N GLN A 36 -13.89 -2.11 -15.69
CA GLN A 36 -14.25 -2.87 -16.90
C GLN A 36 -13.86 -2.19 -18.23
N LYS A 37 -13.65 -0.87 -18.22
CA LYS A 37 -13.33 -0.05 -19.41
C LYS A 37 -11.87 0.40 -19.42
N GLU A 38 -11.12 0.11 -18.37
CA GLU A 38 -9.74 0.52 -18.20
C GLU A 38 -8.82 -0.70 -18.05
N CYS A 39 -7.71 -0.70 -18.77
CA CYS A 39 -6.68 -1.71 -18.61
C CYS A 39 -6.00 -1.55 -17.24
N PRO A 40 -5.83 -2.62 -16.45
CA PRO A 40 -5.05 -2.55 -15.22
C PRO A 40 -3.57 -2.30 -15.55
N CYS A 41 -2.86 -1.64 -14.63
CA CYS A 41 -1.40 -1.63 -14.63
C CYS A 41 -0.87 -2.75 -13.71
N ALA A 42 0.36 -3.18 -13.94
CA ALA A 42 1.00 -4.17 -13.08
C ALA A 42 1.83 -3.48 -12.00
N VAL A 43 1.55 -3.78 -10.74
CA VAL A 43 2.40 -3.38 -9.61
C VAL A 43 3.25 -4.56 -9.17
N ARG A 44 4.56 -4.30 -9.06
CA ARG A 44 5.55 -5.25 -8.57
C ARG A 44 5.74 -5.03 -7.08
N ILE A 45 5.53 -6.08 -6.29
CA ILE A 45 5.64 -6.06 -4.84
C ILE A 45 6.76 -6.98 -4.40
N TYR A 46 7.73 -6.43 -3.68
CA TYR A 46 8.93 -7.11 -3.22
C TYR A 46 8.90 -7.30 -1.70
N GLN A 47 9.29 -8.48 -1.24
CA GLN A 47 9.45 -8.73 0.19
C GLN A 47 10.85 -8.32 0.61
N LEU A 48 10.95 -7.40 1.55
CA LEU A 48 12.21 -7.02 2.16
C LEU A 48 12.66 -8.11 3.12
N PRO A 49 13.93 -8.53 3.07
CA PRO A 49 14.45 -9.58 3.95
C PRO A 49 14.63 -9.13 5.40
N THR A 50 14.69 -7.81 5.63
CA THR A 50 14.93 -7.21 6.94
C THR A 50 14.37 -5.79 6.99
N THR A 51 14.27 -5.23 8.20
CA THR A 51 13.95 -3.82 8.46
C THR A 51 15.20 -2.95 8.64
N ASP A 52 16.40 -3.55 8.60
CA ASP A 52 17.66 -2.81 8.66
C ASP A 52 17.81 -1.86 7.45
N LEU A 53 18.12 -0.59 7.73
CA LEU A 53 18.13 0.46 6.71
C LEU A 53 19.15 0.18 5.60
N ALA A 54 20.37 -0.25 5.96
CA ALA A 54 21.43 -0.50 4.97
C ALA A 54 21.04 -1.62 4.01
N SER A 55 20.50 -2.70 4.56
CA SER A 55 20.00 -3.84 3.79
C SER A 55 18.80 -3.47 2.91
N VAL A 56 17.87 -2.66 3.42
CA VAL A 56 16.71 -2.16 2.65
C VAL A 56 17.15 -1.29 1.48
N MET A 57 18.09 -0.37 1.70
CA MET A 57 18.63 0.49 0.65
C MET A 57 19.38 -0.32 -0.42
N SER A 58 20.23 -1.26 0.01
CA SER A 58 20.95 -2.16 -0.89
C SER A 58 20.02 -3.03 -1.76
N PHE A 59 18.98 -3.59 -1.13
CA PHE A 59 17.96 -4.36 -1.84
C PHE A 59 17.17 -3.49 -2.82
N GLY A 60 16.75 -2.29 -2.40
CA GLY A 60 16.04 -1.33 -3.24
C GLY A 60 16.86 -0.91 -4.46
N ALA A 61 18.14 -0.62 -4.27
CA ALA A 61 19.10 -0.28 -5.33
C ALA A 61 19.22 -1.40 -6.36
N SER A 62 19.30 -2.64 -5.88
CA SER A 62 19.37 -3.83 -6.74
C SER A 62 18.08 -4.01 -7.57
N VAL A 63 16.90 -3.82 -6.96
CA VAL A 63 15.60 -3.90 -7.67
C VAL A 63 15.43 -2.78 -8.70
N LEU A 64 15.88 -1.57 -8.38
CA LEU A 64 15.74 -0.39 -9.23
C LEU A 64 16.86 -0.26 -10.28
N GLY A 65 17.94 -1.04 -10.15
CA GLY A 65 19.09 -0.99 -11.05
C GLY A 65 19.88 0.31 -10.94
N VAL A 66 19.90 0.92 -9.75
CA VAL A 66 20.58 2.20 -9.48
C VAL A 66 21.59 2.02 -8.34
N PRO A 67 22.64 2.85 -8.26
CA PRO A 67 23.55 2.82 -7.13
C PRO A 67 22.86 3.25 -5.83
N PHE A 68 23.44 2.83 -4.71
CA PHE A 68 23.25 3.47 -3.41
C PHE A 68 24.63 3.79 -2.85
N SER A 69 24.85 5.05 -2.46
CA SER A 69 26.06 5.43 -1.76
C SER A 69 25.78 5.37 -0.26
N PHE A 70 26.42 4.43 0.44
CA PHE A 70 26.62 4.62 1.87
C PHE A 70 27.79 5.61 2.01
N TYR A 71 27.61 6.66 2.80
CA TYR A 71 28.75 7.47 3.24
C TYR A 71 29.58 6.64 4.21
N GLU A 72 30.33 5.66 3.69
CA GLU A 72 31.48 5.13 4.42
C GLU A 72 32.65 6.08 4.16
N GLU A 73 32.98 6.82 5.22
CA GLU A 73 34.22 7.57 5.34
C GLU A 73 35.40 6.58 5.17
N GLU A 74 36.08 6.73 4.04
CA GLU A 74 37.46 6.34 3.75
C GLU A 74 37.86 4.84 3.59
N LEU A 75 38.43 4.58 2.39
CA LEU A 75 39.45 3.58 2.01
C LEU A 75 39.01 2.24 1.36
N GLN A 76 38.75 2.25 0.04
CA GLN A 76 39.63 1.66 -1.01
C GLN A 76 38.91 1.64 -2.37
N PRO A 77 39.63 1.77 -3.51
CA PRO A 77 39.04 1.66 -4.84
C PRO A 77 38.76 0.19 -5.16
N VAL A 78 37.51 -0.24 -5.01
CA VAL A 78 37.07 -1.58 -5.43
C VAL A 78 36.87 -1.59 -6.96
N PRO A 79 37.35 -2.62 -7.68
CA PRO A 79 37.42 -2.61 -9.14
C PRO A 79 36.05 -2.61 -9.81
N THR A 80 36.00 -1.85 -10.91
CA THR A 80 34.89 -1.61 -11.83
C THR A 80 34.46 -2.87 -12.60
N SER A 81 33.90 -3.85 -11.91
CA SER A 81 32.97 -4.82 -12.49
C SER A 81 32.00 -5.27 -11.40
N ALA A 82 31.04 -4.40 -11.08
CA ALA A 82 29.94 -4.81 -10.24
C ALA A 82 29.24 -6.00 -10.93
N PRO A 83 29.09 -7.16 -10.26
CA PRO A 83 28.24 -8.21 -10.79
C PRO A 83 26.87 -7.61 -11.03
N ILE A 84 26.31 -7.84 -12.23
CA ILE A 84 24.90 -7.56 -12.50
C ILE A 84 24.14 -8.26 -11.38
N PRO A 85 23.41 -7.55 -10.50
CA PRO A 85 22.69 -8.21 -9.42
C PRO A 85 21.76 -9.24 -10.07
N ASP A 86 21.77 -10.47 -9.55
CA ASP A 86 20.80 -11.49 -9.94
C ASP A 86 19.42 -10.84 -9.99
N LEU A 87 18.68 -11.06 -11.08
CA LEU A 87 17.40 -10.41 -11.29
C LEU A 87 16.49 -10.72 -10.10
N ILE A 88 16.25 -9.71 -9.25
CA ILE A 88 15.38 -9.87 -8.08
C ILE A 88 13.94 -9.96 -8.60
N GLU A 89 13.33 -11.13 -8.44
CA GLU A 89 11.95 -11.35 -8.84
C GLU A 89 10.98 -10.74 -7.81
N PRO A 90 9.89 -10.11 -8.27
CA PRO A 90 8.86 -9.63 -7.36
C PRO A 90 8.19 -10.82 -6.67
N ARG A 91 7.96 -10.68 -5.37
CA ARG A 91 7.23 -11.68 -4.59
C ARG A 91 5.79 -11.80 -5.07
N VAL A 92 5.18 -10.67 -5.43
CA VAL A 92 3.84 -10.62 -6.00
C VAL A 92 3.77 -9.63 -7.15
N LEU A 93 3.05 -10.01 -8.20
CA LEU A 93 2.70 -9.14 -9.32
C LEU A 93 1.17 -8.99 -9.34
N PHE A 94 0.66 -7.78 -9.10
CA PHE A 94 -0.77 -7.52 -9.08
C PHE A 94 -1.21 -6.71 -10.30
N PRO A 95 -2.28 -7.12 -11.00
CA PRO A 95 -3.05 -6.20 -11.82
C PRO A 95 -3.81 -5.26 -10.88
N VAL A 96 -3.59 -3.95 -11.03
CA VAL A 96 -4.22 -2.92 -10.23
C VAL A 96 -4.84 -1.86 -11.13
N TRP A 97 -5.86 -1.21 -10.60
CA TRP A 97 -6.43 0.01 -11.15
C TRP A 97 -6.05 1.19 -10.28
N LYS A 98 -6.27 2.41 -10.77
CA LYS A 98 -5.96 3.65 -10.05
C LYS A 98 -6.65 3.73 -8.69
N ASP A 99 -7.87 3.20 -8.60
CA ASP A 99 -8.70 3.12 -7.40
C ASP A 99 -8.38 1.93 -6.50
N THR A 100 -7.44 1.05 -6.88
CA THR A 100 -7.04 -0.08 -6.03
C THR A 100 -6.45 0.46 -4.74
N THR A 101 -6.99 0.02 -3.62
CA THR A 101 -6.60 0.47 -2.28
C THR A 101 -5.44 -0.35 -1.75
N MET A 102 -4.68 0.20 -0.80
CA MET A 102 -3.67 -0.59 -0.10
C MET A 102 -4.25 -1.68 0.78
N GLN A 103 -5.51 -1.57 1.19
CA GLN A 103 -6.22 -2.68 1.82
C GLN A 103 -6.30 -3.87 0.86
N GLU A 104 -6.76 -3.66 -0.37
CA GLU A 104 -6.83 -4.70 -1.40
C GLU A 104 -5.43 -5.30 -1.66
N LEU A 105 -4.42 -4.44 -1.80
CA LEU A 105 -3.03 -4.88 -1.97
C LEU A 105 -2.50 -5.66 -0.78
N SER A 106 -2.81 -5.25 0.45
CA SER A 106 -2.34 -5.91 1.66
C SER A 106 -2.98 -7.27 1.88
N LEU A 107 -4.28 -7.39 1.66
CA LEU A 107 -4.97 -8.68 1.75
C LEU A 107 -4.48 -9.63 0.66
N GLY A 108 -4.36 -9.14 -0.57
CA GLY A 108 -3.83 -9.92 -1.68
C GLY A 108 -2.38 -10.39 -1.43
N THR A 109 -1.52 -9.49 -0.97
CA THR A 109 -0.11 -9.80 -0.67
C THR A 109 -0.01 -10.78 0.48
N PHE A 110 -0.73 -10.53 1.57
CA PHE A 110 -0.72 -11.37 2.76
C PHE A 110 -1.13 -12.81 2.45
N ALA A 111 -2.15 -13.01 1.60
CA ALA A 111 -2.58 -14.33 1.18
C ALA A 111 -1.47 -15.16 0.51
N ARG A 112 -0.39 -14.54 0.00
CA ARG A 112 0.75 -15.21 -0.64
C ARG A 112 1.94 -15.47 0.28
N VAL A 113 1.96 -14.86 1.47
CA VAL A 113 3.10 -14.90 2.39
C VAL A 113 2.73 -15.34 3.81
N ARG A 114 1.45 -15.61 4.05
CA ARG A 114 0.96 -16.06 5.36
C ARG A 114 1.73 -17.28 5.86
N ASP A 115 1.80 -18.33 5.06
CA ASP A 115 2.40 -19.60 5.50
C ASP A 115 3.88 -19.43 5.87
N GLU A 116 4.60 -18.55 5.17
CA GLU A 116 5.98 -18.19 5.48
C GLU A 116 6.07 -17.38 6.78
N ALA A 117 5.16 -16.42 6.98
CA ALA A 117 5.09 -15.65 8.23
C ALA A 117 4.76 -16.55 9.43
N ASP A 118 3.87 -17.53 9.26
CA ASP A 118 3.53 -18.52 10.26
C ASP A 118 4.72 -19.45 10.55
N THR A 119 5.39 -19.93 9.51
CA THR A 119 6.58 -20.79 9.64
C THR A 119 7.73 -20.05 10.35
N ALA A 120 8.00 -18.81 9.97
CA ALA A 120 9.05 -17.99 10.58
C ALA A 120 8.75 -17.68 12.06
N PHE A 121 7.48 -17.46 12.41
CA PHE A 121 7.07 -17.25 13.79
C PHE A 121 7.28 -18.50 14.65
N LEU A 122 6.88 -19.67 14.16
CA LEU A 122 7.08 -20.94 14.86
C LEU A 122 8.57 -21.27 15.03
N ALA A 123 9.40 -21.03 14.01
CA ALA A 123 10.85 -21.25 14.07
C ALA A 123 11.56 -20.29 15.05
N GLY A 124 10.98 -19.12 15.31
CA GLY A 124 11.51 -18.13 16.25
C GLY A 124 11.04 -18.30 17.69
N GLN A 125 10.10 -19.19 17.98
CA GLN A 125 9.68 -19.45 19.37
C GLN A 125 10.74 -20.31 20.08
N PRO A 126 11.24 -19.89 21.25
CA PRO A 126 12.02 -20.79 22.09
C PRO A 126 11.13 -22.00 22.46
N GLU A 127 11.72 -23.19 22.58
CA GLU A 127 11.05 -24.36 23.16
C GLU A 127 10.68 -24.06 24.62
N VAL A 128 9.54 -23.42 24.86
CA VAL A 128 9.06 -23.13 26.21
C VAL A 128 8.25 -24.32 26.69
N GLU A 129 8.80 -25.04 27.68
CA GLU A 129 8.11 -26.06 28.47
C GLU A 129 6.77 -25.51 29.00
N GLU A 130 5.71 -26.32 28.84
CA GLU A 130 4.32 -26.04 29.19
C GLU A 130 4.16 -25.45 30.61
N GLN A 131 4.13 -24.12 30.72
CA GLN A 131 3.64 -23.45 31.92
C GLN A 131 2.20 -22.99 31.72
N ASN A 132 1.30 -23.80 32.28
CA ASN A 132 -0.09 -23.51 32.61
C ASN A 132 -0.31 -22.05 33.04
N THR A 133 -0.74 -21.21 32.10
CA THR A 133 -1.52 -20.03 32.43
C THR A 133 -2.66 -19.94 31.43
N THR A 134 -3.85 -19.65 31.92
CA THR A 134 -5.07 -19.30 31.18
C THR A 134 -4.85 -18.00 30.37
N GLN A 135 -3.94 -18.02 29.41
CA GLN A 135 -3.92 -17.06 28.32
C GLN A 135 -5.10 -17.43 27.43
N ARG A 136 -6.10 -16.54 27.33
CA ARG A 136 -7.04 -16.58 26.20
C ARG A 136 -6.19 -16.77 24.94
N GLU A 137 -6.43 -17.84 24.20
CA GLU A 137 -5.80 -18.06 22.90
C GLU A 137 -5.94 -16.78 22.08
N LYS A 138 -4.84 -16.05 21.99
CA LYS A 138 -4.84 -14.79 21.27
C LYS A 138 -4.74 -15.16 19.80
N LEU A 139 -5.81 -14.88 19.07
CA LEU A 139 -5.88 -15.22 17.66
C LEU A 139 -4.71 -14.59 16.88
N PRO A 140 -4.26 -15.23 15.80
CA PRO A 140 -3.14 -14.74 15.03
C PRO A 140 -3.31 -13.30 14.55
N SER A 141 -2.22 -12.53 14.63
CA SER A 141 -2.18 -11.18 14.08
C SER A 141 -0.87 -10.91 13.38
N TYR A 142 -0.92 -10.16 12.29
CA TYR A 142 0.18 -9.90 11.39
C TYR A 142 0.31 -8.40 11.15
N VAL A 143 1.51 -7.94 10.91
CA VAL A 143 1.80 -6.55 10.53
C VAL A 143 2.54 -6.56 9.21
N LEU A 144 1.95 -5.88 8.23
CA LEU A 144 2.61 -5.56 6.98
C LEU A 144 3.14 -4.13 7.06
N ASN A 145 4.44 -3.93 6.94
CA ASN A 145 5.03 -2.59 6.79
C ASN A 145 5.33 -2.35 5.33
N TRP A 146 4.85 -1.22 4.80
CA TRP A 146 4.95 -0.86 3.38
C TRP A 146 5.96 0.25 3.17
N THR A 147 6.71 0.12 2.09
CA THR A 147 7.71 1.09 1.63
C THR A 147 7.57 1.23 0.12
N VAL A 148 7.68 2.44 -0.42
CA VAL A 148 7.80 2.68 -1.86
C VAL A 148 9.27 2.91 -2.20
N GLY A 149 9.75 2.31 -3.28
CA GLY A 149 11.08 2.59 -3.80
C GLY A 149 11.01 3.47 -5.04
N GLY A 150 11.91 4.43 -5.11
CA GLY A 150 12.07 5.33 -6.24
C GLY A 150 13.53 5.68 -6.48
N VAL A 151 13.76 6.51 -7.48
CA VAL A 151 15.08 7.04 -7.81
C VAL A 151 15.07 8.54 -7.53
N SER A 152 16.02 9.04 -6.76
CA SER A 152 16.15 10.46 -6.47
C SER A 152 16.58 11.24 -7.73
N PRO A 153 16.45 12.58 -7.74
CA PRO A 153 16.98 13.40 -8.84
C PRO A 153 18.48 13.21 -9.10
N GLU A 154 19.24 12.78 -8.09
CA GLU A 154 20.67 12.48 -8.15
C GLU A 154 20.97 11.09 -8.77
N GLY A 155 19.94 10.30 -9.07
CA GLY A 155 20.07 8.97 -9.64
C GLY A 155 20.34 7.87 -8.59
N GLU A 156 20.08 8.15 -7.32
CA GLU A 156 20.29 7.21 -6.22
C GLU A 156 18.97 6.54 -5.80
N VAL A 157 19.05 5.37 -5.16
CA VAL A 157 17.86 4.75 -4.56
C VAL A 157 17.27 5.63 -3.45
N CYS A 158 15.95 5.75 -3.44
CA CYS A 158 15.19 6.32 -2.33
C CYS A 158 14.14 5.31 -1.87
N MET A 159 14.10 5.03 -0.57
CA MET A 159 13.13 4.12 0.05
C MET A 159 12.29 4.92 1.04
N ILE A 160 11.00 5.11 0.76
CA ILE A 160 10.12 5.96 1.55
C ILE A 160 9.12 5.07 2.29
N PRO A 161 9.16 5.00 3.64
CA PRO A 161 8.18 4.27 4.42
C PRO A 161 6.80 4.87 4.24
N LEU A 162 5.83 4.05 3.83
CA LEU A 162 4.43 4.47 3.69
C LEU A 162 3.71 4.35 5.03
N GLY A 163 3.83 3.19 5.68
CA GLY A 163 3.15 2.91 6.95
C GLY A 163 2.94 1.42 7.15
N SER A 164 2.07 1.06 8.09
CA SER A 164 1.77 -0.36 8.34
C SER A 164 0.28 -0.65 8.46
N ILE A 165 -0.09 -1.84 8.01
CA ILE A 165 -1.44 -2.40 8.12
C ILE A 165 -1.36 -3.65 8.98
N GLN A 166 -2.08 -3.63 10.10
CA GLN A 166 -2.25 -4.78 10.96
C GLN A 166 -3.46 -5.59 10.48
N LEU A 167 -3.22 -6.87 10.24
CA LEU A 167 -4.25 -7.86 9.94
C LEU A 167 -4.44 -8.75 11.15
N SER A 168 -5.69 -9.06 11.52
CA SER A 168 -5.97 -9.97 12.64
C SER A 168 -7.02 -10.99 12.23
N GLN A 169 -6.79 -12.23 12.65
CA GLN A 169 -7.81 -13.27 12.60
C GLN A 169 -8.84 -12.98 13.70
N LEU A 170 -10.13 -13.02 13.33
CA LEU A 170 -11.22 -12.68 14.27
C LEU A 170 -11.91 -13.92 14.85
N LEU A 171 -11.79 -15.07 14.19
CA LEU A 171 -12.41 -16.34 14.59
C LEU A 171 -11.37 -17.46 14.51
N SER A 172 -11.34 -18.37 15.49
CA SER A 172 -10.33 -19.45 15.56
C SER A 172 -10.46 -20.49 14.46
N ASP A 173 -11.67 -20.70 13.96
CA ASP A 173 -12.04 -21.67 12.93
C ASP A 173 -11.99 -21.10 11.50
N VAL A 174 -11.82 -19.78 11.36
CA VAL A 174 -11.77 -19.10 10.06
C VAL A 174 -10.37 -18.52 9.83
N LEU A 175 -9.75 -18.88 8.72
CA LEU A 175 -8.43 -18.38 8.35
C LEU A 175 -8.46 -16.90 7.95
N ASP A 176 -9.60 -16.36 7.54
CA ASP A 176 -9.69 -14.97 7.09
C ASP A 176 -9.16 -13.97 8.13
N VAL A 177 -8.34 -13.04 7.64
CA VAL A 177 -7.83 -11.93 8.43
C VAL A 177 -8.46 -10.63 7.95
N TYR A 178 -8.64 -9.72 8.89
CA TYR A 178 -9.24 -8.42 8.61
C TYR A 178 -8.27 -7.31 9.02
N PRO A 179 -8.22 -6.20 8.27
CA PRO A 179 -7.50 -5.02 8.72
C PRO A 179 -8.11 -4.49 10.01
N THR A 180 -7.31 -4.44 11.08
CA THR A 180 -7.77 -4.00 12.41
C THR A 180 -7.18 -2.67 12.82
N ARG A 181 -6.00 -2.32 12.29
CA ARG A 181 -5.32 -1.07 12.62
C ARG A 181 -4.40 -0.64 11.49
N THR A 182 -4.30 0.68 11.30
CA THR A 182 -3.22 1.29 10.53
C THR A 182 -2.33 2.11 11.45
N ARG A 183 -1.04 2.18 11.15
CA ARG A 183 -0.08 3.04 11.85
C ARG A 183 0.77 3.78 10.82
N GLY A 184 1.05 5.05 11.09
CA GLY A 184 1.75 5.95 10.18
C GLY A 184 0.82 7.01 9.59
N SER A 185 1.28 7.70 8.55
CA SER A 185 0.49 8.67 7.77
C SER A 185 -0.52 7.99 6.83
N PHE A 186 -0.40 6.68 6.66
CA PHE A 186 -1.12 5.92 5.66
C PHE A 186 -2.50 5.42 6.13
N LYS A 187 -3.54 5.67 5.32
CA LYS A 187 -4.89 5.13 5.54
C LYS A 187 -5.10 3.92 4.65
N TYR A 188 -5.75 2.87 5.15
CA TYR A 188 -5.94 1.63 4.38
C TYR A 188 -6.71 1.83 3.06
N ASN A 189 -7.51 2.89 2.98
CA ASN A 189 -8.29 3.28 1.80
C ASN A 189 -7.51 4.16 0.82
N THR A 190 -6.28 4.56 1.12
CA THR A 190 -5.45 5.30 0.17
C THR A 190 -5.17 4.41 -1.04
N THR A 191 -5.35 5.00 -2.22
CA THR A 191 -5.33 4.31 -3.51
C THR A 191 -3.95 4.29 -4.13
N VAL A 192 -3.73 3.41 -5.11
CA VAL A 192 -2.48 3.35 -5.89
C VAL A 192 -2.20 4.68 -6.58
N GLN A 193 -3.23 5.37 -7.08
CA GLN A 193 -3.07 6.69 -7.69
C GLN A 193 -2.55 7.74 -6.70
N GLU A 194 -2.93 7.67 -5.43
CA GLU A 194 -2.48 8.59 -4.39
C GLU A 194 -1.07 8.25 -3.88
N LEU A 195 -0.60 7.02 -4.11
CA LEU A 195 0.66 6.49 -3.58
C LEU A 195 1.81 6.54 -4.55
N CYS A 196 1.57 6.13 -5.78
CA CYS A 196 2.58 6.03 -6.81
C CYS A 196 2.50 7.27 -7.67
N GLU A 197 3.52 8.12 -7.58
CA GLU A 197 3.64 9.28 -8.46
C GLU A 197 3.77 8.83 -9.92
N GLU A 198 4.38 7.66 -10.14
CA GLU A 198 4.60 7.08 -11.46
C GLU A 198 4.21 5.61 -11.55
N VAL A 199 3.61 5.23 -12.69
CA VAL A 199 3.28 3.84 -12.99
C VAL A 199 4.58 3.02 -13.09
N GLY A 200 4.64 1.93 -12.33
CA GLY A 200 5.78 1.01 -12.36
C GLY A 200 6.77 1.18 -11.20
N GLN A 201 6.58 2.19 -10.34
CA GLN A 201 7.29 2.28 -9.07
C GLN A 201 7.06 0.99 -8.24
N PRO A 202 8.14 0.29 -7.83
CA PRO A 202 8.02 -0.93 -7.05
C PRO A 202 7.57 -0.62 -5.62
N LEU A 203 6.68 -1.46 -5.11
CA LEU A 203 6.32 -1.48 -3.69
C LEU A 203 7.12 -2.55 -2.98
N PHE A 204 7.43 -2.29 -1.72
CA PHE A 204 8.19 -3.17 -0.85
C PHE A 204 7.42 -3.39 0.43
N PHE A 205 7.57 -4.56 1.02
CA PHE A 205 6.95 -4.84 2.31
C PHE A 205 7.77 -5.77 3.20
N THR A 206 7.55 -5.68 4.51
CA THR A 206 7.86 -6.76 5.45
C THR A 206 6.56 -7.30 6.03
N CYS A 207 6.54 -8.58 6.40
CA CYS A 207 5.40 -9.21 7.05
C CYS A 207 5.88 -9.98 8.28
N VAL A 208 5.30 -9.66 9.44
CA VAL A 208 5.66 -10.31 10.71
C VAL A 208 4.39 -10.73 11.44
N ARG A 209 4.36 -11.96 11.94
CA ARG A 209 3.32 -12.44 12.86
C ARG A 209 3.66 -12.03 14.29
N LEU A 210 2.68 -11.49 15.00
CA LEU A 210 2.82 -10.97 16.37
C LEU A 210 2.42 -12.00 17.44
N THR A 211 1.41 -12.81 17.15
CA THR A 211 0.80 -13.83 18.03
C THR A 211 0.35 -15.00 17.18
#